data_AF-A0A078HY88-F1
#
_entry.id   AF-A0A078HY88-F1
#
_cell.length_a   1.000
_cell.length_b   1.000
_cell.length_c   1.000
_cell.angle_alpha   90.00
_cell.angle_beta   90.00
_cell.angle_gamma   90.00
#
_symmetry.space_group_name_H-M   'P 1'
#
loop_
_entity.id
_entity.type
_entity.pdbx_description
1 polymer ?
#
loop_
_entity_poly.entity_id
_entity_poly.type
_entity_poly.pdbx_seq_one_letter_code
_entity_poly.pdbx_strand_id
1 'polypeptide(L)' 'MSDTKGFSLNTLKYLVLDEADRLLNEDFEKSLNQILEEIPRDRKTYLFSATMTKKVQKLQRACLRNPVKVHNESF' A
#
# COMPACT_ATOMS: atom_id res chain seq x y z
N MET A 1 -0.30 14.28 -8.41
CA MET A 1 -1.64 14.80 -8.01
C MET A 1 -1.71 16.31 -8.12
N SER A 2 -0.59 16.99 -7.88
CA SER A 2 -0.34 18.42 -8.11
C SER A 2 -0.71 18.96 -9.49
N ASP A 3 -0.66 18.15 -10.55
CA ASP A 3 -0.86 18.63 -11.93
C ASP A 3 -2.33 18.67 -12.37
N THR A 4 -3.25 18.18 -11.54
CA THR A 4 -4.69 18.15 -11.84
C THR A 4 -5.46 19.04 -10.86
N LYS A 5 -5.83 20.23 -11.32
CA LYS A 5 -6.57 21.23 -10.51
C LYS A 5 -7.86 20.62 -9.94
N GLY A 6 -8.03 20.69 -8.63
CA GLY A 6 -9.21 20.19 -7.92
C GLY A 6 -9.19 18.69 -7.58
N PHE A 7 -8.15 17.96 -7.97
CA PHE A 7 -8.00 16.56 -7.58
C PHE A 7 -7.36 16.44 -6.19
N SER A 8 -8.00 15.70 -5.29
CA SER A 8 -7.51 15.47 -3.92
C SER A 8 -7.98 14.12 -3.40
N LEU A 9 -7.15 13.46 -2.59
CA LEU A 9 -7.48 12.24 -1.87
C LEU A 9 -7.66 12.48 -0.36
N ASN A 10 -7.85 13.72 0.09
CA ASN A 10 -7.95 14.07 1.50
C ASN A 10 -9.11 13.38 2.24
N THR A 11 -10.10 12.88 1.53
CA THR A 11 -11.27 12.17 2.09
C THR A 11 -11.13 10.65 2.02
N LEU A 12 -10.02 10.12 1.50
CA LEU A 12 -9.79 8.68 1.34
C LEU A 12 -9.87 7.96 2.68
N LYS A 13 -10.73 6.92 2.76
CA LYS A 13 -10.90 6.09 3.96
C LYS A 13 -10.27 4.72 3.85
N TYR A 14 -10.01 4.26 2.62
CA TYR A 14 -9.56 2.91 2.33
C TYR A 14 -8.43 2.93 1.30
N LEU A 15 -7.36 2.20 1.57
CA LEU A 15 -6.28 1.91 0.64
C LEU A 15 -6.18 0.40 0.48
N VAL A 16 -6.13 -0.10 -0.74
CA VAL A 16 -5.90 -1.51 -1.05
C VAL A 16 -4.65 -1.60 -1.90
N LEU A 17 -3.68 -2.39 -1.45
CA LEU A 17 -2.45 -2.72 -2.17
C LEU A 17 -2.56 -4.17 -2.61
N ASP A 18 -2.89 -4.38 -3.87
CA ASP A 18 -2.98 -5.72 -4.46
C ASP A 18 -1.66 -6.11 -5.15
N GLU A 19 -1.38 -7.41 -5.25
CA GLU A 19 -0.14 -7.96 -5.79
C GLU A 19 1.13 -7.24 -5.29
N ALA A 20 1.22 -6.98 -3.98
CA ALA A 20 2.24 -6.09 -3.42
C ALA A 20 3.70 -6.55 -3.65
N ASP A 21 3.91 -7.84 -3.86
CA ASP A 21 5.18 -8.43 -4.26
C ASP A 21 5.60 -8.07 -5.69
N ARG A 22 4.65 -7.90 -6.61
CA ARG A 22 4.92 -7.40 -7.97
C ARG A 22 5.11 -5.89 -7.98
N LEU A 23 4.27 -5.14 -7.25
CA LEU A 23 4.39 -3.68 -7.12
C LEU A 23 5.80 -3.22 -6.71
N LEU A 24 6.50 -3.99 -5.88
CA LEU A 24 7.84 -3.64 -5.39
C LEU A 24 8.99 -4.14 -6.28
N ASN A 25 8.69 -4.88 -7.34
CA ASN A 25 9.67 -5.37 -8.32
C ASN A 25 9.76 -4.45 -9.56
N GLU A 26 8.69 -3.76 -9.93
CA GLU A 26 8.61 -2.93 -11.16
C GLU A 26 9.05 -1.46 -10.96
N ASP A 27 9.96 -1.17 -10.02
CA ASP A 27 10.40 0.20 -9.67
C ASP A 27 9.27 1.15 -9.20
N PHE A 28 8.12 0.60 -8.80
CA PHE A 28 6.94 1.35 -8.36
C PHE A 28 7.08 1.95 -6.95
N GLU A 29 8.17 1.67 -6.23
CA GLU A 29 8.40 2.14 -4.85
C GLU A 29 8.36 3.67 -4.77
N LYS A 30 8.93 4.38 -5.76
CA LYS A 30 8.92 5.85 -5.77
C LYS A 30 7.52 6.41 -5.94
N SER A 31 6.75 5.90 -6.89
CA SER A 31 5.36 6.32 -7.13
C SER A 31 4.47 5.99 -5.94
N LEU A 32 4.66 4.83 -5.32
CA LEU A 32 3.92 4.42 -4.14
C LEU A 32 4.21 5.35 -2.95
N ASN A 33 5.47 5.70 -2.71
CA ASN A 33 5.82 6.65 -1.65
C ASN A 33 5.14 8.01 -1.86
N GLN A 34 5.12 8.53 -3.09
CA GLN A 34 4.40 9.75 -3.41
C GLN A 34 2.89 9.64 -3.13
N ILE A 35 2.25 8.52 -3.51
CA ILE A 35 0.83 8.30 -3.20
C ILE A 35 0.60 8.27 -1.68
N LEU A 36 1.47 7.58 -0.93
CA LEU A 36 1.35 7.44 0.52
C LEU A 36 1.53 8.77 1.28
N GLU A 37 2.32 9.69 0.72
CA GLU A 37 2.52 11.05 1.25
C GLU A 37 1.29 11.96 1.03
N GLU A 38 0.56 11.75 -0.07
CA GLU A 38 -0.59 12.59 -0.47
C GLU A 38 -1.94 12.11 0.10
N ILE A 39 -1.99 10.93 0.72
CA ILE A 39 -3.24 10.37 1.30
C ILE A 39 -3.28 10.50 2.84
N PRO A 40 -4.48 10.62 3.44
CA PRO A 40 -4.64 10.70 4.88
C PRO A 40 -4.02 9.53 5.63
N ARG A 41 -3.35 9.80 6.76
CA ARG A 41 -2.83 8.75 7.66
C ARG A 41 -3.94 7.98 8.36
N ASP A 42 -5.07 8.63 8.65
CA ASP A 42 -6.25 7.99 9.21
C ASP A 42 -7.07 7.31 8.11
N ARG A 43 -6.67 6.09 7.79
CA ARG A 43 -7.30 5.22 6.77
C ARG A 43 -7.16 3.76 7.16
N LYS A 44 -8.03 2.92 6.62
CA LYS A 44 -7.89 1.47 6.66
C LYS A 44 -7.09 1.01 5.45
N THR A 45 -5.99 0.30 5.69
CA THR A 45 -5.15 -0.26 4.63
C THR A 45 -5.33 -1.78 4.57
N TYR A 46 -5.46 -2.32 3.37
CA TYR A 46 -5.37 -3.75 3.08
C TYR A 46 -4.17 -4.00 2.17
N LEU A 47 -3.43 -5.06 2.43
CA LEU A 47 -2.28 -5.47 1.62
C LEU A 47 -2.45 -6.95 1.28
N PHE A 48 -2.49 -7.25 -0.01
CA PHE A 48 -2.56 -8.58 -0.57
C PHE A 48 -1.28 -8.85 -1.33
N SER A 49 -0.73 -10.05 -1.12
CA SER A 49 0.51 -10.47 -1.76
C SER A 49 0.59 -11.98 -1.76
N ALA A 50 1.08 -12.56 -2.85
CA ALA A 50 1.33 -13.99 -2.93
C ALA A 50 2.59 -14.37 -2.14
N THR A 51 3.58 -13.46 -2.06
CA THR A 51 4.89 -13.78 -1.47
C THR A 51 5.39 -12.83 -0.38
N MET A 52 5.87 -13.48 0.68
CA MET A 52 6.66 -13.04 1.84
C MET A 52 7.90 -12.13 1.74
N THR A 53 8.14 -11.29 0.73
CA THR A 53 9.51 -10.72 0.56
C THR A 53 9.90 -9.66 1.62
N LYS A 54 11.21 -9.43 1.81
CA LYS A 54 11.72 -8.36 2.70
C LYS A 54 11.19 -6.97 2.31
N LYS A 55 11.03 -6.71 1.01
CA LYS A 55 10.45 -5.46 0.51
C LYS A 55 8.99 -5.33 0.92
N VAL A 56 8.19 -6.40 0.77
CA VAL A 56 6.77 -6.36 1.17
C VAL A 56 6.62 -6.23 2.68
N GLN A 57 7.49 -6.86 3.49
CA GLN A 57 7.51 -6.66 4.94
C GLN A 57 7.82 -5.20 5.33
N LYS A 58 8.74 -4.54 4.61
CA LYS A 58 9.03 -3.11 4.81
C LYS A 58 7.80 -2.26 4.46
N LEU A 59 7.15 -2.55 3.34
CA LEU A 59 5.93 -1.86 2.91
C LEU A 59 4.78 -2.04 3.91
N GLN A 60 4.60 -3.26 4.42
CA GLN A 60 3.61 -3.59 5.44
C GLN A 60 3.77 -2.70 6.68
N ARG A 61 5.01 -2.56 7.18
CA ARG A 61 5.32 -1.71 8.35
C ARG A 61 5.10 -0.22 8.09
N ALA A 62 5.29 0.22 6.86
CA ALA A 62 5.09 1.61 6.48
C ALA A 62 3.61 1.99 6.30
N CYS A 63 2.77 1.05 5.82
CA CYS A 63 1.40 1.35 5.38
C CYS A 63 0.29 0.89 6.31
N LEU A 64 0.57 -0.07 7.20
CA LEU A 64 -0.43 -0.69 8.07
C LEU A 64 -0.20 -0.32 9.53
N ARG A 65 -1.29 -0.09 10.25
CA ARG A 65 -1.30 0.15 11.70
C ARG A 65 -1.95 -1.05 12.39
N ASN A 66 -1.18 -1.77 13.20
CA ASN A 66 -1.63 -2.98 13.90
C ASN A 66 -2.37 -4.00 13.00
N PRO A 67 -1.75 -4.48 11.91
CA PRO A 67 -2.43 -5.36 10.96
C PRO A 67 -2.68 -6.76 11.55
N VAL A 68 -3.82 -7.34 11.18
CA VAL A 68 -4.04 -8.79 11.31
C VAL A 68 -3.46 -9.46 10.07
N LYS A 69 -2.51 -10.38 10.27
CA LYS A 69 -1.95 -11.19 9.17
C LYS A 69 -2.82 -12.43 8.99
N VAL A 70 -3.40 -12.57 7.80
CA VAL A 70 -4.09 -13.78 7.35
C VAL A 70 -3.23 -14.42 6.27
N HIS A 71 -2.97 -15.72 6.39
CA HIS A 71 -2.23 -16.48 5.39
C HIS A 71 -3.01 -17.76 5.09
N ASN A 72 -3.24 -18.02 3.81
CA ASN A 72 -3.85 -19.27 3.35
C ASN A 72 -2.73 -20.15 2.79
N GLU A 73 -2.51 -21.30 3.39
CA GLU A 73 -1.78 -22.40 2.76
C GLU A 73 -2.82 -23.19 1.97
N SER A 74 -2.86 -23.03 0.65
CA SER A 74 -3.59 -23.97 -0.19
C SER A 74 -2.68 -25.18 -0.41
N PHE A 75 -3.19 -26.36 -0.04
CA PHE A 75 -2.51 -27.65 -0.11
C PHE A 75 -2.08 -28.04 -1.53
#